data_AF-A0A2X2YXG6-F1
#
_entry.id   AF-A0A2X2YXG6-F1
#
_cell.length_a   1.000
_cell.length_b   1.000
_cell.length_c   1.000
_cell.angle_alpha   90.00
_cell.angle_beta   90.00
_cell.angle_gamma   90.00
#
_symmetry.space_group_name_H-M   'P 1'
#
loop_
_entity.id
_entity.type
_entity.pdbx_description
1 polymer ?
#
loop_
_entity_poly.entity_id
_entity_poly.type
_entity_poly.pdbx_seq_one_letter_code
_entity_poly.pdbx_strand_id
1 'polypeptide(L)' 'MGVITTRQWQAIDKFAAENTIYGSIRLTNRQTFQFHGILKKNVKPVHQMLHSVGLDALATANDMNRNVLCTSNPYGV' A
#
# COMPACT_ATOMS: atom_id res chain seq x y z
N MET A 1 -5.64 9.75 1.43
CA MET A 1 -5.03 10.40 0.24
C MET A 1 -3.64 9.85 0.05
N GLY A 2 -3.22 9.58 -1.20
CA GLY A 2 -1.97 8.88 -1.56
C GLY A 2 -0.66 9.60 -1.24
N VAL A 3 -0.60 10.27 -0.10
CA VAL A 3 0.61 10.85 0.49
C VAL A 3 1.23 9.76 1.36
N ILE A 4 2.44 9.35 0.99
CA ILE A 4 3.25 8.39 1.74
C ILE A 4 4.54 9.08 2.16
N THR A 5 4.91 8.95 3.44
CA THR A 5 6.18 9.47 3.95
C THR A 5 7.35 8.59 3.50
N THR A 6 8.57 9.13 3.47
CA THR A 6 9.77 8.36 3.11
C THR A 6 9.96 7.14 4.02
N ARG A 7 9.64 7.26 5.31
CA ARG A 7 9.70 6.15 6.27
C ARG A 7 8.72 5.03 5.93
N GLN A 8 7.49 5.40 5.56
CA GLN A 8 6.49 4.43 5.11
C GLN A 8 6.91 3.76 3.80
N TRP A 9 7.49 4.53 2.86
CA TRP A 9 8.02 4.00 1.60
C TRP A 9 9.12 2.96 1.84
N GLN A 10 10.09 3.24 2.70
CA GLN A 10 11.16 2.29 3.04
C GLN A 10 10.63 0.99 3.65
N ALA A 11 9.59 1.06 4.48
CA ALA A 11 9.00 -0.13 5.09
C ALA A 11 8.28 -1.01 4.06
N ILE A 12 7.51 -0.40 3.14
CA ILE A 12 6.83 -1.17 2.09
C ILE A 12 7.81 -1.72 1.06
N ASP A 13 8.90 -1.02 0.77
CA ASP A 13 9.96 -1.45 -0.15
C ASP A 13 10.71 -2.67 0.38
N LYS A 14 11.16 -2.60 1.64
CA LYS A 14 11.76 -3.75 2.34
C LYS A 14 10.81 -4.95 2.36
N PHE A 15 9.52 -4.72 2.65
CA PHE A 15 8.54 -5.80 2.67
C PHE A 15 8.34 -6.42 1.29
N ALA A 16 8.26 -5.61 0.23
CA ALA A 16 8.13 -6.10 -1.14
C ALA A 16 9.27 -7.06 -1.50
N ALA A 17 10.51 -6.63 -1.26
CA ALA A 17 11.71 -7.40 -1.60
C ALA A 17 11.82 -8.72 -0.83
N GLU A 18 11.51 -8.71 0.47
CA GLU A 18 11.77 -9.86 1.35
C GLU A 18 10.59 -10.84 1.45
N ASN A 19 9.35 -10.37 1.25
CA ASN A 19 8.14 -11.10 1.66
C ASN A 19 7.13 -11.36 0.55
N THR A 20 7.44 -10.96 -0.69
CA THR A 20 6.59 -11.14 -1.87
C THR A 20 7.34 -11.88 -2.97
N ILE A 21 6.64 -12.71 -3.74
CA ILE A 21 7.25 -13.48 -4.85
C ILE A 21 7.78 -12.54 -5.94
N TYR A 22 7.08 -11.44 -6.19
CA TYR A 22 7.39 -10.53 -7.31
C TYR A 22 8.38 -9.43 -6.94
N GLY A 23 8.73 -9.26 -5.66
CA GLY A 23 9.73 -8.28 -5.23
C GLY A 23 9.42 -6.82 -5.57
N SER A 24 8.19 -6.49 -5.93
CA SER A 24 7.83 -5.21 -6.56
C SER A 24 6.62 -4.54 -5.91
N ILE A 25 6.61 -3.21 -5.97
CA ILE A 25 5.51 -2.35 -5.54
C ILE A 25 4.78 -1.87 -6.79
N ARG A 26 3.51 -2.26 -6.94
CA ARG A 26 2.66 -1.75 -8.02
C ARG A 26 1.89 -0.53 -7.55
N LEU A 27 2.27 0.66 -8.01
CA LEU A 27 1.45 1.86 -7.86
C LEU A 27 0.17 1.72 -8.69
N THR A 28 -0.98 2.08 -8.16
CA THR A 28 -2.28 1.96 -8.83
C THR A 28 -2.79 3.32 -9.28
N ASN A 29 -3.70 3.33 -10.26
CA ASN A 29 -4.38 4.55 -10.74
C ASN A 29 -5.32 5.19 -9.71
N ARG A 30 -5.49 4.59 -8.52
CA ARG A 30 -6.26 5.13 -7.39
C ARG A 30 -5.38 5.65 -6.25
N GLN A 31 -4.13 6.01 -6.55
CA GLN A 31 -3.16 6.59 -5.59
C GLN A 31 -2.93 5.71 -4.34
N THR A 32 -2.82 4.40 -4.56
CA THR A 32 -2.41 3.41 -3.56
C THR A 32 -1.45 2.40 -4.18
N PHE A 33 -0.82 1.55 -3.39
CA PHE A 33 0.10 0.51 -3.86
C PHE A 33 -0.47 -0.89 -3.63
N GLN A 34 0.04 -1.85 -4.41
CA GLN A 34 -0.30 -3.26 -4.28
C GLN A 34 0.97 -4.11 -4.27
N PHE A 35 0.97 -5.11 -3.41
CA PHE A 35 1.95 -6.20 -3.42
C PHE A 35 1.35 -7.39 -4.17
N HIS A 36 2.16 -8.04 -5.00
CA HIS A 36 1.76 -9.25 -5.71
C HIS A 36 2.53 -10.45 -5.17
N GLY A 37 1.85 -11.60 -5.03
CA GLY A 37 2.49 -12.84 -4.58
C GLY A 37 2.90 -12.85 -3.10
N ILE A 38 2.07 -12.29 -2.21
CA ILE A 38 2.23 -12.50 -0.77
C ILE A 38 1.89 -13.96 -0.45
N LEU A 39 2.83 -14.70 0.13
CA LEU A 39 2.60 -16.07 0.59
C LEU A 39 1.64 -16.08 1.79
N LYS A 40 0.83 -17.13 1.96
CA LYS A 40 -0.17 -17.25 3.07
C LYS A 40 0.43 -16.97 4.45
N LYS A 41 1.67 -17.40 4.68
CA LYS A 41 2.43 -17.14 5.93
C LYS A 41 2.70 -15.64 6.20
N ASN A 42 2.74 -14.83 5.16
CA ASN A 42 3.09 -13.40 5.20
C ASN A 42 1.86 -12.48 5.17
N VAL A 43 0.64 -13.03 5.14
CA VAL A 43 -0.60 -12.23 5.16
C VAL A 43 -0.78 -11.50 6.49
N LYS A 44 -0.50 -12.14 7.64
CA LYS A 44 -0.56 -11.44 8.93
C LYS A 44 0.61 -10.46 9.10
N PRO A 45 1.87 -10.83 8.77
CA PRO A 45 3.00 -9.91 8.77
C PRO A 45 2.80 -8.62 7.96
N VAL A 46 2.18 -8.67 6.77
CA VAL A 46 1.96 -7.45 5.98
C VAL A 46 1.09 -6.43 6.71
N HIS A 47 0.02 -6.88 7.38
CA HIS A 47 -0.87 -6.00 8.14
C HIS A 47 -0.16 -5.40 9.36
N GLN A 48 0.65 -6.19 10.07
CA GLN A 48 1.44 -5.72 11.20
C GLN A 48 2.49 -4.69 10.77
N MET A 49 3.15 -4.93 9.63
CA MET A 49 4.12 -3.99 9.07
C MET A 49 3.46 -2.66 8.70
N LEU A 50 2.32 -2.70 7.99
CA LEU A 50 1.58 -1.48 7.64
C LEU A 50 1.17 -0.71 8.90
N HIS A 51 0.59 -1.39 9.89
CA HIS A 51 0.19 -0.77 11.15
C HIS A 51 1.38 -0.13 11.89
N SER A 52 2.57 -0.77 11.86
CA SER A 52 3.78 -0.25 12.52
C SER A 52 4.28 1.09 11.95
N VAL A 53 3.90 1.42 10.72
CA VAL A 53 4.23 2.69 10.06
C VAL A 53 3.02 3.62 9.92
N GLY A 54 1.92 3.32 10.63
CA GLY A 54 0.70 4.11 10.61
C GLY A 54 -0.03 4.05 9.26
N LEU A 55 0.16 2.98 8.50
CA LEU A 55 -0.63 2.68 7.30
C LEU A 55 -1.67 1.62 7.64
N ASP A 56 -2.89 1.82 7.17
CA ASP A 56 -3.94 0.81 7.29
C ASP A 56 -4.28 0.26 5.90
N ALA A 57 -4.30 -1.08 5.79
CA ALA A 57 -4.85 -1.78 4.63
C ALA A 57 -6.38 -1.85 4.70
N LEU A 58 -7.03 -0.71 4.94
CA LEU A 58 -8.49 -0.61 4.85
C LEU A 58 -8.90 -1.17 3.48
N ALA A 59 -9.70 -2.24 3.52
CA ALA A 59 -10.51 -2.71 2.39
C ALA A 59 -9.87 -3.50 1.23
N THR A 60 -8.88 -4.38 1.44
CA THR A 60 -8.45 -5.29 0.34
C THR A 60 -9.14 -6.66 0.30
N ALA A 61 -9.92 -7.03 1.34
CA ALA A 61 -10.63 -8.32 1.35
C ALA A 61 -12.16 -8.22 1.50
N ASN A 62 -12.70 -7.24 2.25
CA ASN A 62 -14.15 -7.23 2.52
C ASN A 62 -14.76 -5.87 2.86
N ASP A 63 -14.28 -4.78 2.27
CA ASP A 63 -14.92 -3.47 2.41
C ASP A 63 -15.12 -2.83 1.04
N MET A 64 -16.37 -2.48 0.75
CA MET A 64 -16.86 -1.88 -0.50
C MET A 64 -16.49 -0.40 -0.61
N ASN A 65 -15.93 0.20 0.45
CA ASN A 65 -15.51 1.59 0.40
C ASN A 65 -14.16 1.76 -0.31
N ARG A 66 -14.27 2.28 -1.52
CA ARG A 66 -13.16 2.63 -2.40
C ARG A 66 -12.47 3.88 -1.86
N ASN A 67 -11.14 3.92 -1.95
CA ASN A 67 -10.31 5.09 -1.61
C ASN A 67 -10.95 6.39 -2.16
N VAL A 68 -11.19 7.37 -1.27
CA VAL A 68 -11.70 8.70 -1.64
C VAL A 68 -10.64 9.37 -2.51
N LEU A 69 -11.01 9.70 -3.74
CA LEU A 69 -10.14 10.39 -4.68
C LEU A 69 -10.13 11.89 -4.34
N CYS A 70 -8.95 12.51 -4.22
CA CYS A 70 -8.80 13.96 -4.24
C CYS A 70 -7.83 14.32 -5.37
N THR A 71 -8.14 15.44 -6.04
CA THR A 71 -7.37 16.00 -7.13
C THR A 71 -5.91 16.21 -6.71
N SER A 72 -4.97 15.66 -7.48
CA SER A 72 -3.52 15.77 -7.20
C SER A 72 -2.93 17.13 -7.59
N ASN A 73 -3.67 17.94 -8.34
CA ASN A 73 -3.25 19.24 -8.85
C ASN A 73 -4.47 20.18 -8.97
N PRO A 74 -4.74 21.07 -8.00
CA PRO A 74 -5.92 21.95 -8.02
C PRO A 74 -5.79 23.21 -8.90
N TYR A 75 -4.77 23.33 -9.76
CA TYR A 75 -4.69 24.39 -10.76
C TYR A 75 -4.35 23.84 -12.14
N GLY A 76 -5.33 23.93 -13.04
CA GLY A 76 -5.19 23.71 -14.47
C GLY A 76 -6.13 24.66 -15.19
N VAL A 77 -5.62 25.88 -15.45
CA VAL A 77 -6.13 26.98 -16.31
C VAL A 77 -7.57 27.45 -16.12
#